data_AF-A0AAW2HQD3-F1
#
_entry.id   AF-A0AAW2HQD3-F1
#
_cell.length_a   1.000
_cell.length_b   1.000
_cell.length_c   1.000
_cell.angle_alpha   90.00
_cell.angle_beta   90.00
_cell.angle_gamma   90.00
#
_symmetry.space_group_name_H-M   'P 1'
#
loop_
_entity.id
_entity.type
_entity.pdbx_description
1 polymer ?
#
loop_
_entity_poly.entity_id
_entity_poly.type
_entity_poly.pdbx_seq_one_letter_code
_entity_poly.pdbx_strand_id
1 'polypeptide(L)'
;MSFVPHIDSQLAKAQRYTENLRRLLPRYGGPSEHKRRLYKSVNESIMLYASSRRMGIGICRAFRTVSTDAIMVLSRTIPADLLVREAVRKRREGTRKKDARMKTLAEWEERWREGKNTAARTRRLIPNLTEWYGRKHGGVDYGVTQFLTGHGCFGTYFVRIRKREESRCPRCPGKEDSPEHVWDECPLGRGEGNLATEARKKGSLLEFGGGDVKKRQPVGNYSGDDE
;
A
#
# COMPACT_ATOMS: atom_id res chain seq x y z
N MET A 1 36.76 -4.96 13.96
CA MET A 1 35.81 -4.01 14.59
C MET A 1 34.41 -4.38 14.17
N SER A 2 33.51 -4.63 15.13
CA SER A 2 32.12 -5.00 14.84
C SER A 2 31.30 -3.75 14.49
N PHE A 3 30.55 -3.78 13.39
CA PHE A 3 29.62 -2.71 13.02
C PHE A 3 28.33 -2.72 13.87
N VAL A 4 28.14 -3.72 14.73
CA VAL A 4 26.91 -3.93 15.51
C VAL A 4 26.53 -2.71 16.35
N PRO A 5 27.43 -2.10 17.16
CA PRO A 5 27.06 -0.92 17.96
C PRO A 5 26.65 0.29 17.11
N HIS A 6 27.25 0.45 15.93
CA HIS A 6 26.88 1.50 15.00
C HIS A 6 25.49 1.25 14.39
N ILE A 7 25.22 0.00 14.01
CA ILE A 7 23.90 -0.41 13.52
C ILE A 7 22.85 -0.15 14.60
N ASP A 8 23.04 -0.64 15.82
CA ASP A 8 22.09 -0.46 16.93
C ASP A 8 21.80 1.02 17.23
N SER A 9 22.82 1.88 17.18
CA SER A 9 22.66 3.33 17.31
C SER A 9 21.81 3.95 16.19
N GLN A 10 22.05 3.56 14.93
CA GLN A 10 21.21 4.02 13.81
C GLN A 10 19.76 3.49 13.94
N LEU A 11 19.58 2.27 14.44
CA LEU A 11 18.27 1.69 14.72
C LEU A 11 17.52 2.45 15.81
N ALA A 12 18.15 2.70 16.96
CA ALA A 12 17.51 3.49 18.01
C ALA A 12 17.14 4.89 17.49
N LYS A 13 18.05 5.53 16.74
CA LYS A 13 17.85 6.88 16.19
C LYS A 13 16.60 6.97 15.34
N ALA A 14 16.36 6.01 14.45
CA ALA A 14 15.22 6.14 13.54
C ALA A 14 13.96 5.39 13.94
N GLN A 15 14.00 4.56 14.98
CA GLN A 15 12.79 4.23 15.73
C GLN A 15 12.21 5.51 16.34
N ARG A 16 13.06 6.36 16.94
CA ARG A 16 12.66 7.65 17.50
C ARG A 16 12.07 8.59 16.44
N TYR A 17 12.73 8.74 15.27
CA TYR A 17 12.17 9.53 14.17
C TYR A 17 10.85 8.98 13.64
N THR A 18 10.72 7.66 13.50
CA THR A 18 9.46 7.01 13.12
C THR A 18 8.33 7.31 14.09
N GLU A 19 8.58 7.23 15.40
CA GLU A 19 7.57 7.50 16.41
C GLU A 19 7.12 8.97 16.38
N ASN A 20 8.07 9.90 16.28
CA ASN A 20 7.77 11.33 16.19
C ASN A 20 6.98 11.67 14.92
N LEU A 21 7.40 11.16 13.76
CA LEU A 21 6.72 11.43 12.49
C LEU A 21 5.34 10.78 12.43
N ARG A 22 5.17 9.59 13.02
CA ARG A 22 3.87 8.89 13.03
C ARG A 22 2.77 9.73 13.68
N ARG A 23 3.08 10.50 14.72
CA ARG A 23 2.12 11.39 15.39
C ARG A 23 1.58 12.48 14.45
N LEU A 24 2.38 12.89 13.46
CA LEU A 24 2.02 13.86 12.42
C LEU A 24 1.29 13.23 11.22
N LEU A 25 1.05 11.91 11.25
CA LEU A 25 0.45 11.14 10.16
C LEU A 25 -0.90 10.51 10.58
N PRO A 26 -1.89 11.29 11.05
CA PRO A 26 -3.18 10.74 11.46
C PRO A 26 -3.91 10.09 10.29
N ARG A 27 -4.72 9.07 10.60
CA ARG A 27 -5.49 8.30 9.60
C ARG A 27 -6.62 9.12 8.97
N TYR A 28 -7.14 10.11 9.69
CA TYR A 28 -8.19 11.02 9.21
C TYR A 28 -7.72 12.48 9.36
N GLY A 29 -8.22 13.40 8.53
CA GLY A 29 -7.97 14.86 8.63
C GLY A 29 -6.50 15.32 8.73
N GLY A 30 -5.62 14.99 7.77
CA GLY A 30 -4.19 15.30 7.87
C GLY A 30 -3.50 15.51 6.51
N PRO A 31 -2.15 15.60 6.48
CA PRO A 31 -1.39 15.98 5.28
C PRO A 31 -1.63 15.05 4.07
N SER A 32 -1.50 15.56 2.85
CA SER A 32 -1.63 14.79 1.60
C SER A 32 -0.51 13.75 1.44
N GLU A 33 -0.76 12.68 0.66
CA GLU A 33 0.22 11.59 0.44
C GLU A 33 1.62 12.12 0.05
N HIS A 34 1.67 13.14 -0.80
CA HIS A 34 2.93 13.77 -1.24
C HIS A 34 3.75 14.29 -0.05
N LYS A 35 3.13 15.04 0.86
CA LYS A 35 3.77 15.54 2.09
C LYS A 35 4.18 14.39 3.00
N ARG A 36 3.37 13.34 3.11
CA ARG A 36 3.69 12.14 3.93
C ARG A 36 4.90 11.38 3.39
N ARG A 37 5.06 11.27 2.07
CA ARG A 37 6.23 10.64 1.42
C ARG A 37 7.52 11.41 1.70
N LEU A 38 7.48 12.74 1.72
CA LEU A 38 8.62 13.58 2.08
C LEU A 38 9.12 13.26 3.50
N TYR A 39 8.22 13.18 4.48
CA TYR A 39 8.60 12.83 5.84
C TYR A 39 9.21 11.43 5.93
N LYS A 40 8.68 10.50 5.14
CA LYS A 40 9.18 9.13 5.09
C LYS A 40 10.55 9.01 4.40
N SER A 41 10.88 9.82 3.39
CA SER A 41 12.22 9.75 2.76
C SER A 41 13.33 10.13 3.73
N VAL A 42 13.04 11.00 4.72
CA VAL A 42 13.96 11.30 5.82
C VAL A 42 14.18 10.10 6.73
N ASN A 43 13.19 9.22 6.88
CA ASN A 43 13.33 8.00 7.66
C ASN A 43 14.00 6.87 6.88
N GLU A 44 13.73 6.74 5.58
CA GLU A 44 14.41 5.75 4.71
C GLU A 44 15.91 5.95 4.66
N SER A 45 16.40 7.19 4.70
CA SER A 45 17.83 7.45 4.79
C SER A 45 18.45 6.98 6.11
N ILE A 46 17.63 6.68 7.11
CA ILE A 46 18.07 6.29 8.46
C ILE A 46 17.72 4.81 8.78
N MET A 47 16.84 4.09 8.03
CA MET A 47 16.20 2.86 8.58
C MET A 47 15.90 1.60 7.75
N LEU A 48 15.85 0.50 8.53
CA LEU A 48 15.39 -0.87 8.25
C LEU A 48 13.87 -1.03 7.99
N TYR A 49 13.51 -2.24 7.54
CA TYR A 49 12.19 -2.69 7.09
C TYR A 49 11.00 -2.37 8.02
N ALA A 50 11.13 -2.55 9.33
CA ALA A 50 10.04 -2.33 10.30
C ALA A 50 9.60 -0.85 10.37
N SER A 51 10.55 0.07 10.31
CA SER A 51 10.29 1.51 10.30
C SER A 51 9.61 1.93 9.00
N SER A 52 10.10 1.42 7.86
CA SER A 52 9.49 1.66 6.54
C SER A 52 8.04 1.21 6.48
N ARG A 53 7.71 0.04 7.04
CA ARG A 53 6.33 -0.43 7.14
C ARG A 53 5.44 0.51 7.97
N ARG A 54 5.91 0.90 9.16
CA ARG A 54 5.15 1.79 10.06
C ARG A 54 4.86 3.14 9.40
N MET A 55 5.83 3.67 8.67
CA MET A 55 5.65 4.88 7.87
C MET A 55 4.68 4.67 6.71
N GLY A 56 4.80 3.56 5.98
CA GLY A 56 3.92 3.22 4.86
C GLY A 56 2.44 3.12 5.27
N ILE A 57 2.16 2.54 6.45
CA ILE A 57 0.82 2.52 7.04
C ILE A 57 0.27 3.95 7.20
N GLY A 58 1.10 4.88 7.67
CA GLY A 58 0.72 6.29 7.82
C GLY A 58 0.52 7.01 6.48
N ILE A 59 1.34 6.71 5.47
CA ILE A 59 1.23 7.28 4.12
C ILE A 59 -0.12 6.91 3.51
N CYS A 60 -0.44 5.61 3.50
CA CYS A 60 -1.67 5.09 2.88
C CYS A 60 -2.89 5.18 3.80
N ARG A 61 -2.71 5.46 5.10
CA ARG A 61 -3.79 5.35 6.11
C ARG A 61 -4.37 3.94 6.22
N ALA A 62 -3.57 2.92 5.93
CA ALA A 62 -3.96 1.50 5.88
C ALA A 62 -4.15 0.86 7.27
N PHE A 63 -5.03 -0.12 7.43
CA PHE A 63 -5.07 -0.91 8.67
C PHE A 63 -3.72 -1.60 8.95
N ARG A 64 -3.40 -1.82 10.23
CA ARG A 64 -2.16 -2.49 10.65
C ARG A 64 -2.08 -3.95 10.19
N THR A 65 -3.22 -4.55 9.85
CA THR A 65 -3.35 -5.94 9.38
C THR A 65 -3.11 -6.10 7.88
N VAL A 66 -3.00 -5.01 7.12
CA VAL A 66 -2.64 -5.07 5.70
C VAL A 66 -1.21 -5.60 5.57
N SER A 67 -0.98 -6.54 4.64
CA SER A 67 0.34 -7.15 4.43
C SER A 67 1.41 -6.11 4.13
N THR A 68 2.66 -6.42 4.49
CA THR A 68 3.76 -5.46 4.29
C THR A 68 3.99 -5.18 2.82
N ASP A 69 3.93 -6.18 1.95
CA ASP A 69 4.14 -6.01 0.52
C ASP A 69 3.14 -5.03 -0.10
N ALA A 70 1.86 -5.16 0.24
CA ALA A 70 0.83 -4.19 -0.19
C ALA A 70 1.16 -2.78 0.31
N ILE A 71 1.56 -2.63 1.58
CA ILE A 71 1.92 -1.30 2.13
C ILE A 71 3.10 -0.69 1.39
N MET A 72 4.14 -1.46 1.10
CA MET A 72 5.34 -0.95 0.43
C MET A 72 5.00 -0.46 -0.98
N VAL A 73 4.20 -1.21 -1.74
CA VAL A 73 3.73 -0.80 -3.07
C VAL A 73 2.84 0.42 -3.01
N LEU A 74 1.80 0.41 -2.18
CA LEU A 74 0.84 1.52 -2.07
C LEU A 74 1.52 2.82 -1.65
N SER A 75 2.45 2.75 -0.69
CA SER A 75 3.18 3.93 -0.18
C SER A 75 4.37 4.36 -1.05
N ARG A 76 4.63 3.64 -2.15
CA ARG A 76 5.79 3.85 -3.03
C ARG A 76 7.10 3.84 -2.24
N THR A 77 7.23 2.82 -1.41
CA THR A 77 8.34 2.61 -0.49
C THR A 77 9.14 1.41 -0.91
N ILE A 78 10.36 1.65 -1.36
CA ILE A 78 11.25 0.56 -1.79
C ILE A 78 11.65 -0.24 -0.54
N PRO A 79 11.52 -1.58 -0.57
CA PRO A 79 12.04 -2.46 0.47
C PRO A 79 13.50 -2.15 0.83
N ALA A 80 13.80 -2.16 2.13
CA ALA A 80 15.11 -1.76 2.63
C ALA A 80 16.25 -2.62 2.08
N ASP A 81 16.01 -3.92 1.89
CA ASP A 81 16.97 -4.84 1.27
C ASP A 81 17.34 -4.43 -0.16
N LEU A 82 16.37 -3.97 -0.95
CA LEU A 82 16.61 -3.45 -2.29
C LEU A 82 17.35 -2.11 -2.27
N LEU A 83 17.07 -1.24 -1.29
CA LEU A 83 17.82 0.01 -1.11
C LEU A 83 19.29 -0.23 -0.73
N VAL A 84 19.57 -1.25 0.08
CA VAL A 84 20.94 -1.65 0.41
C VAL A 84 21.67 -2.12 -0.84
N ARG A 85 21.04 -2.99 -1.65
CA ARG A 85 21.62 -3.42 -2.94
C ARG A 85 21.86 -2.24 -3.89
N GLU A 86 20.91 -1.30 -3.98
CA GLU A 86 21.09 -0.05 -4.75
C GLU A 86 22.32 0.72 -4.27
N ALA A 87 22.50 0.86 -2.96
CA ALA A 87 23.64 1.57 -2.37
C ALA A 87 24.98 0.88 -2.69
N VAL A 88 25.01 -0.45 -2.65
CA VAL A 88 26.20 -1.24 -3.02
C VAL A 88 26.56 -1.02 -4.49
N ARG A 89 25.59 -1.09 -5.41
CA ARG A 89 25.82 -0.83 -6.86
C ARG A 89 26.41 0.55 -7.12
N LYS A 90 25.90 1.57 -6.42
CA LYS A 90 26.40 2.95 -6.56
C LYS A 90 27.83 3.10 -6.05
N ARG A 91 28.19 2.44 -4.95
CA ARG A 91 29.51 2.58 -4.31
C ARG A 91 30.58 1.68 -4.91
N ARG A 92 30.27 0.40 -5.16
CA ARG A 92 31.25 -0.60 -5.59
C ARG A 92 31.38 -0.69 -7.11
N GLU A 93 30.25 -0.61 -7.82
CA GLU A 93 30.22 -0.79 -9.28
C GLU A 93 30.27 0.55 -10.03
N GLY A 94 30.28 1.68 -9.31
CA GLY A 94 30.24 3.02 -9.93
C GLY A 94 28.97 3.27 -10.76
N THR A 95 27.91 2.50 -10.55
CA THR A 95 26.68 2.61 -11.35
C THR A 95 26.04 3.99 -11.14
N ARG A 96 25.65 4.66 -12.23
CA ARG A 96 24.95 5.95 -12.17
C ARG A 96 23.66 5.83 -11.34
N LYS A 97 23.32 6.87 -10.59
CA LYS A 97 22.15 6.89 -9.69
C LYS A 97 20.85 6.47 -10.38
N LYS A 98 20.62 6.92 -11.61
CA LYS A 98 19.41 6.61 -12.39
C LYS A 98 19.36 5.12 -12.76
N ASP A 99 20.46 4.56 -13.22
CA ASP A 99 20.56 3.16 -13.64
C ASP A 99 20.45 2.21 -12.45
N ALA A 100 21.04 2.58 -11.31
CA ALA A 100 20.89 1.85 -10.06
C ALA A 100 19.42 1.81 -9.61
N ARG A 101 18.69 2.93 -9.69
CA ARG A 101 17.26 3.00 -9.38
C ARG A 101 16.42 2.16 -10.35
N MET A 102 16.73 2.20 -11.64
CA MET A 102 16.02 1.40 -12.66
C MET A 102 16.15 -0.10 -12.39
N LYS A 103 17.37 -0.59 -12.13
CA LYS A 103 17.61 -1.99 -11.72
C LYS A 103 16.84 -2.37 -10.44
N THR A 104 16.83 -1.46 -9.46
CA THR A 104 16.13 -1.65 -8.18
C THR A 104 14.61 -1.76 -8.37
N LEU A 105 14.02 -0.96 -9.27
CA LEU A 105 12.60 -1.04 -9.58
C LEU A 105 12.26 -2.32 -10.35
N ALA A 106 13.11 -2.75 -11.30
CA ALA A 106 12.92 -4.00 -12.01
C ALA A 106 12.93 -5.22 -11.07
N GLU A 107 13.89 -5.29 -10.14
CA GLU A 107 13.91 -6.33 -9.10
C GLU A 107 12.68 -6.28 -8.19
N TRP A 108 12.24 -5.07 -7.84
CA TRP A 108 11.05 -4.93 -7.01
C TRP A 108 9.79 -5.37 -7.75
N GLU A 109 9.69 -5.07 -9.04
CA GLU A 109 8.58 -5.48 -9.90
C GLU A 109 8.52 -7.00 -10.08
N GLU A 110 9.66 -7.66 -10.26
CA GLU A 110 9.71 -9.12 -10.32
C GLU A 110 9.27 -9.74 -8.99
N ARG A 111 9.85 -9.27 -7.87
CA ARG A 111 9.43 -9.69 -6.52
C ARG A 111 7.94 -9.45 -6.28
N TRP A 112 7.40 -8.35 -6.81
CA TRP A 112 5.98 -8.05 -6.71
C TRP A 112 5.16 -9.05 -7.48
N ARG A 113 5.55 -9.41 -8.71
CA ARG A 113 4.85 -10.38 -9.56
C ARG A 113 4.85 -11.79 -8.97
N GLU A 114 6.00 -12.24 -8.46
CA GLU A 114 6.21 -13.59 -7.93
C GLU A 114 5.65 -13.81 -6.52
N GLY A 115 5.31 -12.74 -5.79
CA GLY A 115 4.86 -12.84 -4.41
C GLY A 115 3.66 -13.78 -4.24
N LYS A 116 3.76 -14.75 -3.34
CA LYS A 116 2.69 -15.71 -3.06
C LYS A 116 1.98 -15.37 -1.74
N ASN A 117 0.70 -15.74 -1.64
CA ASN A 117 -0.10 -15.78 -0.40
C ASN A 117 -0.44 -14.44 0.27
N THR A 118 0.17 -13.31 -0.11
CA THR A 118 -0.18 -11.98 0.42
C THR A 118 -0.37 -10.95 -0.68
N ALA A 119 -1.14 -9.90 -0.37
CA ALA A 119 -1.41 -8.76 -1.26
C ALA A 119 -2.05 -9.11 -2.62
N ALA A 120 -2.60 -10.31 -2.81
CA ALA A 120 -3.09 -10.80 -4.10
C ALA A 120 -4.06 -9.82 -4.80
N ARG A 121 -5.02 -9.26 -4.05
CA ARG A 121 -5.93 -8.23 -4.55
C ARG A 121 -5.19 -6.98 -5.02
N THR A 122 -4.29 -6.46 -4.19
CA THR A 122 -3.51 -5.25 -4.51
C THR A 122 -2.64 -5.47 -5.75
N ARG A 123 -2.07 -6.68 -5.90
CA ARG A 123 -1.29 -7.07 -7.08
C ARG A 123 -2.13 -7.18 -8.34
N ARG A 124 -3.32 -7.77 -8.25
CA ARG A 124 -4.28 -7.80 -9.37
C ARG A 124 -4.65 -6.40 -9.84
N LEU A 125 -4.82 -5.46 -8.90
CA LEU A 125 -5.20 -4.08 -9.21
C LEU A 125 -4.01 -3.19 -9.61
N ILE A 126 -2.79 -3.59 -9.28
CA ILE A 126 -1.54 -2.87 -9.58
C ILE A 126 -0.55 -3.87 -10.20
N PRO A 127 -0.76 -4.27 -11.47
CA PRO A 127 0.09 -5.26 -12.10
C PRO A 127 1.48 -4.71 -12.47
N ASN A 128 1.56 -3.43 -12.83
CA ASN A 128 2.82 -2.76 -13.17
C ASN A 128 3.29 -1.88 -12.00
N LEU A 129 4.30 -2.37 -11.28
CA LEU A 129 4.82 -1.68 -10.09
C LEU A 129 5.59 -0.41 -10.47
N THR A 130 6.36 -0.45 -11.55
CA THR A 130 7.23 0.66 -11.96
C THR A 130 6.39 1.87 -12.39
N GLU A 131 5.33 1.63 -13.16
CA GLU A 131 4.34 2.64 -13.55
C GLU A 131 3.63 3.21 -12.33
N TRP A 132 3.14 2.33 -11.43
CA TRP A 132 2.54 2.75 -10.18
C TRP A 132 3.48 3.63 -9.37
N TYR A 133 4.74 3.25 -9.21
CA TYR A 133 5.74 4.01 -8.49
C TYR A 133 5.96 5.40 -9.12
N GLY A 134 6.01 5.47 -10.45
CA GLY A 134 6.27 6.67 -11.25
C GLY A 134 5.07 7.62 -11.44
N ARG A 135 3.86 7.22 -11.03
CA ARG A 135 2.65 8.02 -11.25
C ARG A 135 2.75 9.44 -10.68
N LYS A 136 2.27 10.42 -11.46
CA LYS A 136 2.29 11.86 -11.11
C LYS A 136 1.06 12.29 -10.30
N HIS A 137 -0.07 11.62 -10.50
CA HIS A 137 -1.35 11.91 -9.85
C HIS A 137 -1.95 10.63 -9.23
N GLY A 138 -3.09 10.77 -8.54
CA GLY A 138 -3.71 9.67 -7.81
C GLY A 138 -3.03 9.40 -6.47
N GLY A 139 -3.58 10.03 -5.42
CA GLY A 139 -3.15 9.79 -4.04
C GLY A 139 -3.75 8.51 -3.47
N VAL A 140 -3.03 7.81 -2.58
CA VAL A 140 -3.58 6.70 -1.79
C VAL A 140 -4.02 7.22 -0.42
N ASP A 141 -5.30 7.57 -0.31
CA ASP A 141 -5.91 7.95 0.96
C ASP A 141 -6.56 6.74 1.66
N TYR A 142 -7.33 6.99 2.73
CA TYR A 142 -7.95 5.93 3.51
C TYR A 142 -8.88 5.05 2.67
N GLY A 143 -9.74 5.63 1.83
CA GLY A 143 -10.72 4.87 1.06
C GLY A 143 -10.09 4.13 -0.10
N VAL A 144 -9.22 4.81 -0.87
CA VAL A 144 -8.47 4.19 -1.95
C VAL A 144 -7.65 3.01 -1.43
N THR A 145 -6.99 3.18 -0.29
CA THR A 145 -6.22 2.10 0.35
C THR A 145 -7.11 0.93 0.75
N GLN A 146 -8.28 1.19 1.36
CA GLN A 146 -9.19 0.11 1.75
C GLN A 146 -9.67 -0.66 0.52
N PHE A 147 -10.02 0.05 -0.55
CA PHE A 147 -10.45 -0.57 -1.80
C PHE A 147 -9.35 -1.45 -2.43
N LEU A 148 -8.13 -0.90 -2.58
CA LEU A 148 -7.00 -1.59 -3.22
C LEU A 148 -6.53 -2.82 -2.43
N THR A 149 -6.66 -2.76 -1.10
CA THR A 149 -6.26 -3.87 -0.23
C THR A 149 -7.38 -4.87 0.01
N GLY A 150 -8.65 -4.44 -0.15
CA GLY A 150 -9.82 -5.20 0.32
C GLY A 150 -9.84 -5.35 1.83
N HIS A 151 -8.94 -4.67 2.56
CA HIS A 151 -9.02 -4.51 3.99
C HIS A 151 -9.89 -3.29 4.25
N GLY A 152 -10.82 -3.40 5.20
CA GLY A 152 -11.72 -2.30 5.48
C GLY A 152 -12.97 -2.77 6.19
N CYS A 153 -13.91 -1.86 6.38
CA CYS A 153 -15.22 -2.17 6.94
C CYS A 153 -16.15 -2.90 5.94
N PHE A 154 -15.62 -3.80 5.11
CA PHE A 154 -16.35 -4.60 4.15
C PHE A 154 -16.90 -5.86 4.82
N GLY A 155 -18.18 -6.19 4.60
CA GLY A 155 -18.78 -7.44 5.05
C GLY A 155 -17.99 -8.65 4.56
N THR A 156 -17.52 -8.64 3.30
CA THR A 156 -16.64 -9.70 2.78
C THR A 156 -15.35 -9.85 3.58
N TYR A 157 -14.74 -8.74 4.00
CA TYR A 157 -13.57 -8.78 4.88
C TYR A 157 -13.92 -9.32 6.26
N PHE A 158 -15.04 -8.90 6.84
CA PHE A 158 -15.46 -9.36 8.16
C PHE A 158 -15.80 -10.84 8.21
N VAL A 159 -16.42 -11.39 7.17
CA VAL A 159 -16.62 -12.84 7.02
C VAL A 159 -15.27 -13.55 6.96
N ARG A 160 -14.34 -13.06 6.13
CA ARG A 160 -12.98 -13.64 6.01
C ARG A 160 -12.25 -13.71 7.35
N ILE A 161 -12.40 -12.71 8.22
CA ILE A 161 -11.78 -12.69 9.56
C ILE A 161 -12.71 -13.22 10.66
N ARG A 162 -13.79 -13.93 10.29
CA ARG A 162 -14.76 -14.58 11.20
C ARG A 162 -15.38 -13.64 12.23
N LYS A 163 -15.59 -12.36 11.85
CA LYS A 163 -16.26 -11.35 12.68
C LYS A 163 -17.73 -11.14 12.31
N ARG A 164 -18.19 -11.74 11.21
CA ARG A 164 -19.59 -11.79 10.77
C ARG A 164 -19.82 -13.13 10.08
N GLU A 165 -21.06 -13.62 10.15
CA GLU A 165 -21.48 -14.82 9.43
C GLU A 165 -21.76 -14.52 7.96
N GLU A 166 -22.18 -13.29 7.65
CA GLU A 166 -22.64 -12.92 6.32
C GLU A 166 -21.98 -11.65 5.80
N SER A 167 -21.76 -11.62 4.48
CA SER A 167 -21.13 -10.51 3.79
C SER A 167 -22.14 -9.45 3.32
N ARG A 168 -23.42 -9.52 3.72
CA ARG A 168 -24.48 -8.64 3.19
C ARG A 168 -24.26 -7.16 3.52
N CYS A 169 -24.59 -6.31 2.56
CA CYS A 169 -24.57 -4.86 2.73
C CYS A 169 -25.75 -4.43 3.61
N PRO A 170 -25.51 -3.72 4.74
CA PRO A 170 -26.58 -3.31 5.65
C PRO A 170 -27.51 -2.25 5.05
N ARG A 171 -27.18 -1.71 3.88
CA ARG A 171 -27.91 -0.62 3.21
C ARG A 171 -28.53 -1.03 1.87
N CYS A 172 -28.06 -2.13 1.30
CA CYS A 172 -28.46 -2.58 -0.04
C CYS A 172 -28.99 -4.01 0.09
N PRO A 173 -30.33 -4.20 0.11
CA PRO A 173 -30.95 -5.51 0.20
C PRO A 173 -30.43 -6.45 -0.90
N GLY A 174 -30.07 -7.69 -0.53
CA GLY A 174 -29.61 -8.72 -1.46
C GLY A 174 -28.23 -8.48 -2.09
N LYS A 175 -27.51 -7.42 -1.73
CA LYS A 175 -26.17 -7.13 -2.25
C LYS A 175 -25.09 -7.52 -1.24
N GLU A 176 -23.99 -8.05 -1.75
CA GLU A 176 -22.78 -8.29 -0.96
C GLU A 176 -22.05 -6.96 -0.68
N ASP A 177 -21.56 -6.79 0.55
CA ASP A 177 -20.77 -5.67 1.01
C ASP A 177 -19.28 -5.80 0.61
N SER A 178 -19.05 -5.95 -0.69
CA SER A 178 -17.72 -6.03 -1.28
C SER A 178 -17.12 -4.64 -1.51
N PRO A 179 -15.79 -4.52 -1.63
CA PRO A 179 -15.16 -3.27 -2.03
C PRO A 179 -15.71 -2.73 -3.35
N GLU A 180 -15.96 -3.59 -4.34
CA GLU A 180 -16.57 -3.27 -5.63
C GLU A 180 -17.97 -2.68 -5.45
N HIS A 181 -18.84 -3.34 -4.69
CA HIS A 181 -20.18 -2.85 -4.42
C HIS A 181 -20.14 -1.47 -3.75
N VAL A 182 -19.30 -1.30 -2.72
CA VAL A 182 -19.19 -0.05 -1.97
C VAL A 182 -18.65 1.09 -2.82
N TRP A 183 -17.80 0.77 -3.79
CA TRP A 183 -17.14 1.75 -4.65
C TRP A 183 -17.99 2.16 -5.86
N ASP A 184 -18.70 1.21 -6.47
CA ASP A 184 -19.37 1.41 -7.75
C ASP A 184 -20.91 1.45 -7.67
N GLU A 185 -21.52 0.77 -6.70
CA GLU A 185 -22.98 0.55 -6.67
C GLU A 185 -23.69 1.11 -5.42
N CYS A 186 -22.99 1.20 -4.29
CA CYS A 186 -23.62 1.52 -3.01
C CYS A 186 -24.04 3.00 -2.93
N PRO A 187 -25.34 3.31 -2.76
CA PRO A 187 -25.88 4.67 -2.88
C PRO A 187 -25.38 5.66 -1.83
N LEU A 188 -24.84 5.17 -0.70
CA LEU A 188 -24.41 6.01 0.42
C LEU A 188 -22.89 6.01 0.62
N GLY A 189 -22.13 5.16 -0.09
CA GLY A 189 -20.74 4.88 0.23
C GLY A 189 -20.52 4.60 1.73
N ARG A 190 -19.28 4.69 2.23
CA ARG A 190 -19.00 4.75 3.66
C ARG A 190 -18.07 5.94 3.97
N GLY A 191 -18.64 7.06 4.42
CA GLY A 191 -17.92 8.25 4.93
C GLY A 191 -18.25 9.56 4.19
N GLU A 192 -18.16 10.69 4.89
CA GLU A 192 -18.32 12.05 4.35
C GLU A 192 -17.43 12.25 3.11
N GLY A 193 -17.99 12.82 2.03
CA GLY A 193 -17.26 13.03 0.79
C GLY A 193 -16.85 11.72 0.11
N ASN A 194 -17.82 10.81 -0.04
CA ASN A 194 -17.84 9.70 -1.02
C ASN A 194 -16.46 9.30 -1.59
N LEU A 195 -15.81 8.33 -0.93
CA LEU A 195 -14.48 7.81 -1.29
C LEU A 195 -14.26 7.54 -2.79
N ALA A 196 -15.30 7.04 -3.48
CA ALA A 196 -15.30 6.82 -4.92
C ALA A 196 -15.34 8.13 -5.72
N THR A 197 -16.05 9.14 -5.24
CA THR A 197 -16.27 10.42 -5.91
C THR A 197 -15.19 11.45 -5.57
N GLU A 198 -14.55 11.40 -4.40
CA GLU A 198 -13.29 12.09 -4.16
C GLU A 198 -12.14 11.51 -5.01
N ALA A 199 -12.08 10.18 -5.15
CA ALA A 199 -11.12 9.53 -6.04
C ALA A 199 -11.38 9.83 -7.53
N ARG A 200 -12.65 9.91 -7.95
CA ARG A 200 -13.05 10.35 -9.30
C ARG A 200 -12.76 11.85 -9.54
N LYS A 201 -13.04 12.73 -8.57
CA LYS A 201 -12.75 14.18 -8.65
C LYS A 201 -11.26 14.51 -8.74
N LYS A 202 -10.38 13.65 -8.21
CA LYS A 202 -8.92 13.84 -8.22
C LYS A 202 -8.21 13.24 -9.46
N GLY A 203 -8.94 12.88 -10.52
CA GLY A 203 -8.38 12.36 -11.79
C GLY A 203 -7.77 10.98 -11.60
N SER A 204 -8.63 9.97 -11.47
CA SER A 204 -8.37 8.80 -10.63
C SER A 204 -7.19 7.92 -11.04
N LEU A 205 -6.52 7.43 -10.00
CA LEU A 205 -5.62 6.27 -9.94
C LEU A 205 -6.10 5.00 -10.68
N LEU A 206 -7.37 4.93 -11.06
CA LEU A 206 -8.00 3.78 -11.73
C LEU A 206 -8.00 3.90 -13.26
N GLU A 207 -7.57 5.02 -13.84
CA GLU A 207 -7.25 5.08 -15.28
C GLU A 207 -5.91 4.39 -15.58
N PHE A 208 -5.05 4.22 -14.56
CA PHE A 208 -3.84 3.40 -14.62
C PHE A 208 -4.16 1.94 -14.33
N GLY A 209 -4.79 1.31 -15.32
CA GLY A 209 -5.18 -0.09 -15.28
C GLY A 209 -6.06 -0.38 -16.49
N GLY A 210 -5.51 -0.16 -17.69
CA GLY A 210 -6.17 -0.42 -18.96
C GLY A 210 -6.79 -1.81 -18.97
N GLY A 211 -8.11 -1.85 -18.84
CA GLY A 211 -8.89 -3.07 -18.76
C GLY A 211 -10.26 -2.78 -18.21
N ASP A 212 -11.26 -2.79 -19.08
CA ASP A 212 -12.68 -2.66 -18.78
C ASP A 212 -13.05 -3.20 -17.40
N VAL A 213 -13.49 -2.31 -16.51
CA VAL A 213 -14.06 -2.66 -15.20
C VAL A 213 -15.22 -3.68 -15.37
N LYS A 214 -15.90 -3.64 -16.53
CA LYS A 214 -16.99 -4.54 -16.92
C LYS A 214 -16.57 -5.98 -17.26
N LYS A 215 -15.27 -6.27 -17.44
CA LYS A 215 -14.76 -7.64 -17.69
C LYS A 215 -14.27 -8.35 -16.42
N ARG A 216 -14.43 -7.73 -15.24
CA ARG A 216 -14.04 -8.32 -13.96
C ARG A 216 -15.12 -9.32 -13.55
N GLN A 217 -14.88 -10.61 -13.80
CA GLN A 217 -15.72 -11.67 -13.24
C GLN A 217 -15.80 -11.54 -11.70
N PRO A 218 -16.98 -11.80 -11.10
CA PRO A 218 -17.12 -11.90 -9.66
C PRO A 218 -16.12 -12.93 -9.14
N VAL A 219 -15.52 -12.63 -7.99
CA VAL A 219 -14.53 -13.51 -7.37
C VAL A 219 -15.24 -14.82 -7.02
N GLY A 220 -14.96 -15.88 -7.78
CA GLY A 220 -15.24 -17.24 -7.37
C GLY A 220 -14.49 -17.53 -6.06
N ASN A 221 -15.19 -18.18 -5.14
CA ASN A 221 -14.74 -18.51 -3.79
C ASN A 221 -13.28 -19.00 -3.80
N TYR A 222 -12.40 -18.23 -3.19
CA TYR A 222 -11.02 -18.63 -2.95
C TYR A 222 -11.03 -19.56 -1.72
N SER A 223 -11.00 -20.87 -1.96
CA SER A 223 -10.70 -21.89 -0.95
C SER A 223 -9.26 -21.70 -0.49
N GLY A 224 -9.08 -21.11 0.69
CA GLY A 224 -7.79 -20.98 1.34
C GLY A 224 -7.68 -21.99 2.47
N ASP A 225 -7.00 -23.10 2.19
CA ASP A 225 -6.26 -23.83 3.21
C ASP A 225 -4.98 -23.04 3.47
N ASP A 226 -4.81 -22.53 4.69
CA ASP A 226 -3.55 -22.02 5.25
C ASP A 226 -3.70 -22.03 6.78
N GLU A 227 -3.05 -23.02 7.42
CA GLU A 227 -2.69 -23.07 8.84
C GLU A 227 -1.55 -22.11 9.18
#